data_AF-A0A0J6I004-F1
#
_entry.id   AF-A0A0J6I004-F1
#
_cell.length_a   1.000
_cell.length_b   1.000
_cell.length_c   1.000
_cell.angle_alpha   90.00
_cell.angle_beta   90.00
_cell.angle_gamma   90.00
#
_symmetry.space_group_name_H-M   'P 1'
#
loop_
_entity.id
_entity.type
_entity.pdbx_description
1 polymer ?
#
loop_
_entity_poly.entity_id
_entity_poly.type
_entity_poly.pdbx_seq_one_letter_code
_entity_poly.pdbx_strand_id
1 'polypeptide(L)'
;MRQISDHTDYKALFSKVEEERKRAEEVIKQAEKVSKQAEEEKKQQIQKRLTEETKHIQKTTFEEAKYPLPLENIVLYDCDSGKTAVRQQEIYVSVRRYLQPAGREAPRFCEKDIEHYERIAVEDHVHDIISALCKIPQAREEFGLGDGVQFENHGNSLDQVEDESEADPWRSQPAQFCIHRVDGNTKTLLTTVEYTPPHKLSLENLRSGLRPIDFYHEIVESNIIPTGGPEKLRYNATRLAGSAIVQEYHVMIQEGLEYSYLSTGLANVQLHVPFDDPATLYYDLGEPNLDVDADTWGSGGPKTEIERVLCLCLMSCVSQVRGQAWRNSARAQLPTWETNFSHIRSQIPANELRQKPPSPDYARPSPLAPRSLHLSTCLRLRSNLLSARAERGPLDPDSAVDLQVFALVKMPPTQILTSPPQQDESRGFHAQDLMLMLKRQLDQDLDQDCTPMGECGAYGAPFKVTCAAYGYTVVGKGTTSRLWKEVSQEAEIYHVLQRVQGSAVPVFLGKIDLAQIYFLHGAGQIRHMLLMGWGGESVVHTKQDKSIRSAISQSKREIRSLGVLHGDLRPENILWNTELKRALIIDFHRCTLSNQPKHRRSRPLKRQLCGREEQESKHIRFV
;
A
#
# COMPACT_ATOMS: atom_id res chain seq x y z
N MET A 1 -52.23 69.22 13.60
CA MET A 1 -52.79 67.88 13.34
C MET A 1 -52.82 67.64 11.82
N ARG A 2 -51.98 66.75 11.30
CA ARG A 2 -52.17 66.14 9.98
C ARG A 2 -52.04 64.64 10.19
N GLN A 3 -53.15 63.93 10.04
CA GLN A 3 -53.20 62.48 9.98
C GLN A 3 -52.56 62.04 8.66
N ILE A 4 -51.59 61.13 8.73
CA ILE A 4 -51.16 60.31 7.59
C ILE A 4 -51.62 58.90 7.94
N SER A 5 -52.62 58.41 7.20
CA SER A 5 -53.01 57.01 7.20
C SER A 5 -52.05 56.25 6.29
N ASP A 6 -51.31 55.29 6.83
CA ASP A 6 -50.59 54.31 6.04
C ASP A 6 -51.03 52.92 6.52
N HIS A 7 -52.01 52.35 5.83
CA HIS A 7 -52.53 51.03 6.12
C HIS A 7 -51.88 50.06 5.13
N THR A 8 -50.73 49.51 5.50
CA THR A 8 -50.02 48.51 4.68
C THR A 8 -50.90 47.26 4.52
N ASP A 9 -51.26 46.92 3.29
CA ASP A 9 -52.07 45.73 2.98
C ASP A 9 -51.19 44.47 2.96
N TYR A 10 -51.07 43.85 4.13
CA TYR A 10 -50.31 42.60 4.33
C TYR A 10 -50.85 41.42 3.49
N LYS A 11 -52.10 41.46 3.03
CA LYS A 11 -52.70 40.40 2.21
C LYS A 11 -52.18 40.43 0.77
N ALA A 12 -51.93 41.62 0.24
CA ALA A 12 -51.30 41.82 -1.06
C ALA A 12 -49.82 41.37 -1.05
N LEU A 13 -49.09 41.66 0.04
CA LEU A 13 -47.71 41.22 0.21
C LEU A 13 -47.58 39.70 0.30
N PHE A 14 -48.44 39.03 1.06
CA PHE A 14 -48.42 37.57 1.19
C PHE A 14 -48.71 36.87 -0.15
N SER A 15 -49.72 37.34 -0.88
CA SER A 15 -50.07 36.79 -2.20
C SER A 15 -48.92 36.94 -3.22
N LYS A 16 -48.18 38.05 -3.13
CA LYS A 16 -47.00 38.29 -3.99
C LYS A 16 -45.84 37.35 -3.68
N VAL A 17 -45.56 37.12 -2.40
CA VAL A 17 -44.52 36.17 -1.96
C VAL A 17 -44.86 34.73 -2.37
N GLU A 18 -46.14 34.35 -2.30
CA GLU A 18 -46.58 33.01 -2.68
C GLU A 18 -46.53 32.77 -4.20
N GLU A 19 -46.82 33.79 -5.02
CA GLU A 19 -46.56 33.73 -6.46
C GLU A 19 -45.07 33.64 -6.79
N GLU A 20 -44.21 34.40 -6.11
CA GLU A 20 -42.76 34.34 -6.30
C GLU A 20 -42.20 32.95 -5.93
N ARG A 21 -42.72 32.32 -4.87
CA ARG A 21 -42.34 30.94 -4.50
C ARG A 21 -42.74 29.92 -5.57
N LYS A 22 -43.96 30.02 -6.11
CA LYS A 22 -44.42 29.13 -7.20
C LYS A 22 -43.56 29.28 -8.46
N ARG A 23 -43.20 30.51 -8.81
CA ARG A 23 -42.30 30.78 -9.95
C ARG A 23 -40.90 30.21 -9.72
N ALA A 24 -40.37 30.30 -8.50
CA ALA A 24 -39.07 29.71 -8.16
C ALA A 24 -39.09 28.16 -8.23
N GLU A 25 -40.16 27.52 -7.75
CA GLU A 25 -40.33 26.06 -7.84
C GLU A 25 -40.42 25.58 -9.30
N GLU A 26 -41.08 26.34 -10.19
CA GLU A 26 -41.12 26.03 -11.61
C GLU A 26 -39.76 26.13 -12.30
N VAL A 27 -38.96 27.16 -11.95
CA VAL A 27 -37.60 27.32 -12.48
C VAL A 27 -36.69 26.16 -12.04
N ILE A 28 -36.80 25.70 -10.79
CA ILE A 28 -36.04 24.55 -10.29
C ILE A 28 -36.44 23.27 -11.04
N LYS A 29 -37.74 23.01 -11.22
CA LYS A 29 -38.22 21.85 -12.00
C LYS A 29 -37.74 21.90 -13.45
N GLN A 30 -37.69 23.08 -14.06
CA GLN A 30 -37.19 23.25 -15.42
C GLN A 30 -35.67 22.95 -15.48
N ALA A 31 -34.90 23.43 -14.50
CA ALA A 31 -33.46 23.18 -14.42
C ALA A 31 -33.13 21.69 -14.21
N GLU A 32 -33.88 20.99 -13.34
CA GLU A 32 -33.73 19.55 -13.15
C GLU A 32 -34.04 18.75 -14.42
N LYS A 33 -35.04 19.18 -15.20
CA LYS A 33 -35.39 18.53 -16.46
C LYS A 33 -34.29 18.69 -17.52
N VAL A 34 -33.71 19.89 -17.62
CA VAL A 34 -32.56 20.17 -18.50
C VAL A 34 -31.33 19.38 -18.07
N SER A 35 -31.06 19.29 -16.76
CA SER A 35 -29.94 18.51 -16.22
C SER A 35 -30.07 17.02 -16.55
N LYS A 36 -31.26 16.43 -16.34
CA LYS A 36 -31.53 15.02 -16.69
C LYS A 36 -31.37 14.76 -18.19
N GLN A 37 -31.81 15.70 -19.03
CA GLN A 37 -31.68 15.56 -20.48
C GLN A 37 -30.21 15.62 -20.94
N ALA A 38 -29.42 16.52 -20.35
CA ALA A 38 -27.97 16.60 -20.63
C ALA A 38 -27.22 15.34 -20.17
N GLU A 39 -27.61 14.74 -19.04
CA GLU A 39 -27.02 13.50 -18.54
C GLU A 39 -27.34 12.30 -19.47
N GLU A 40 -28.57 12.23 -19.98
CA GLU A 40 -29.00 11.21 -20.94
C GLU A 40 -28.24 11.32 -22.27
N GLU A 41 -28.06 12.54 -22.77
CA GLU A 41 -27.27 12.81 -23.98
C GLU A 41 -25.79 12.43 -23.80
N LYS A 42 -25.21 12.72 -22.63
CA LYS A 42 -23.83 12.34 -22.29
C LYS A 42 -23.67 10.81 -22.23
N LYS A 43 -24.64 10.09 -21.64
CA LYS A 43 -24.68 8.61 -21.61
C LYS A 43 -24.75 8.02 -23.02
N GLN A 44 -25.59 8.56 -23.90
CA GLN A 44 -25.69 8.10 -25.29
C GLN A 44 -24.39 8.34 -26.07
N GLN A 45 -23.70 9.45 -25.81
CA GLN A 45 -22.44 9.78 -26.49
C GLN A 45 -21.28 8.88 -26.03
N ILE A 46 -21.22 8.53 -24.74
CA ILE A 46 -20.26 7.56 -24.20
C ILE A 46 -20.51 6.16 -24.77
N GLN A 47 -21.77 5.72 -24.83
CA GLN A 47 -22.12 4.41 -25.39
C GLN A 47 -21.74 4.28 -26.87
N LYS A 48 -21.93 5.34 -27.67
CA LYS A 48 -21.46 5.37 -29.06
C LYS A 48 -19.94 5.24 -29.17
N ARG A 49 -19.20 5.96 -28.32
CA ARG A 49 -17.72 5.95 -28.32
C ARG A 49 -17.17 4.57 -27.95
N LEU A 50 -17.73 3.94 -26.91
CA LEU A 50 -17.41 2.56 -26.53
C LEU A 50 -17.70 1.55 -27.65
N THR A 51 -18.82 1.72 -28.36
CA THR A 51 -19.17 0.83 -29.47
C THR A 51 -18.21 0.99 -30.67
N GLU A 52 -17.72 2.19 -30.93
CA GLU A 52 -16.73 2.48 -31.97
C GLU A 52 -15.34 1.96 -31.60
N GLU A 53 -14.91 2.11 -30.34
CA GLU A 53 -13.65 1.55 -29.83
C GLU A 53 -13.66 0.02 -29.86
N THR A 54 -14.76 -0.62 -29.47
CA THR A 54 -14.89 -2.09 -29.52
C THR A 54 -14.76 -2.63 -30.95
N LYS A 55 -15.29 -1.90 -31.95
CA LYS A 55 -15.13 -2.23 -33.37
C LYS A 55 -13.71 -1.99 -33.89
N HIS A 56 -12.97 -1.06 -33.29
CA HIS A 56 -11.57 -0.81 -33.65
C HIS A 56 -10.65 -1.90 -33.08
N ILE A 57 -10.90 -2.32 -31.83
CA ILE A 57 -10.15 -3.39 -31.14
C ILE A 57 -10.31 -4.74 -31.85
N GLN A 58 -11.51 -5.08 -32.34
CA GLN A 58 -11.73 -6.31 -33.12
C GLN A 58 -11.05 -6.32 -34.50
N LYS A 59 -10.58 -5.17 -35.00
CA LYS A 59 -9.98 -5.05 -36.34
C LYS A 59 -8.44 -5.09 -36.33
N THR A 60 -7.83 -5.03 -35.17
CA THR A 60 -6.38 -5.14 -35.00
C THR A 60 -6.01 -6.49 -34.39
N THR A 61 -5.22 -7.25 -35.16
CA THR A 61 -4.39 -8.41 -34.77
C THR A 61 -5.04 -9.80 -34.79
N PHE A 62 -5.12 -10.37 -35.99
CA PHE A 62 -4.73 -11.76 -36.24
C PHE A 62 -3.33 -11.72 -36.85
N GLU A 63 -2.31 -12.14 -36.12
CA GLU A 63 -1.12 -12.80 -36.68
C GLU A 63 -0.70 -13.89 -35.69
N GLU A 64 -0.70 -15.12 -36.20
CA GLU A 64 -0.33 -16.34 -35.49
C GLU A 64 1.17 -16.32 -35.15
N ALA A 65 1.49 -16.57 -33.88
CA ALA A 65 2.82 -17.01 -33.47
C ALA A 65 2.68 -18.28 -32.60
N LYS A 66 2.86 -19.43 -33.23
CA LYS A 66 3.15 -20.71 -32.57
C LYS A 66 4.55 -20.66 -31.97
N TYR A 67 4.70 -20.87 -30.66
CA TYR A 67 5.71 -21.76 -30.04
C TYR A 67 5.26 -22.13 -28.60
N PRO A 68 5.58 -23.35 -28.13
CA PRO A 68 4.97 -23.95 -26.94
C PRO A 68 5.78 -23.67 -25.67
N LEU A 69 5.13 -23.75 -24.49
CA LEU A 69 5.55 -24.45 -23.27
C LEU A 69 4.46 -24.26 -22.17
N PRO A 70 4.27 -25.23 -21.26
CA PRO A 70 3.07 -25.35 -20.42
C PRO A 70 3.21 -24.58 -19.10
N LEU A 71 2.14 -23.92 -18.66
CA LEU A 71 1.98 -23.40 -17.31
C LEU A 71 0.64 -23.91 -16.78
N GLU A 72 0.73 -24.76 -15.76
CA GLU A 72 -0.36 -25.46 -15.12
C GLU A 72 -0.83 -24.69 -13.87
N ASN A 73 -2.16 -24.46 -13.83
CA ASN A 73 -3.08 -24.70 -12.71
C ASN A 73 -3.00 -23.80 -11.46
N ILE A 74 -4.05 -23.00 -11.23
CA ILE A 74 -4.42 -22.55 -9.87
C ILE A 74 -5.37 -23.60 -9.29
N VAL A 75 -4.88 -24.45 -8.39
CA VAL A 75 -5.73 -25.47 -7.75
C VAL A 75 -6.06 -25.05 -6.32
N LEU A 76 -7.36 -24.95 -6.02
CA LEU A 76 -7.83 -24.83 -4.65
C LEU A 76 -7.90 -26.25 -4.04
N TYR A 77 -7.35 -26.46 -2.85
CA TYR A 77 -7.39 -27.75 -2.16
C TYR A 77 -7.98 -27.60 -0.75
N ASP A 78 -8.71 -28.65 -0.34
CA ASP A 78 -9.15 -28.88 1.05
C ASP A 78 -8.02 -29.58 1.83
N CYS A 79 -7.69 -29.09 3.03
CA CYS A 79 -6.50 -29.50 3.79
C CYS A 79 -6.81 -30.62 4.80
N ASP A 80 -6.04 -31.72 4.74
CA ASP A 80 -6.06 -32.83 5.70
C ASP A 80 -5.30 -32.43 6.99
N SER A 81 -6.03 -32.28 8.10
CA SER A 81 -5.67 -31.51 9.31
C SER A 81 -4.77 -32.23 10.33
N GLY A 82 -3.60 -32.71 9.90
CA GLY A 82 -2.73 -33.54 10.76
C GLY A 82 -1.30 -33.04 10.92
N LYS A 83 -1.04 -31.91 11.61
CA LYS A 83 0.29 -31.58 12.20
C LYS A 83 0.33 -30.43 13.23
N THR A 84 -0.62 -29.48 13.22
CA THR A 84 -0.57 -28.25 14.05
C THR A 84 -1.31 -28.37 15.41
N ALA A 85 -2.28 -29.29 15.49
CA ALA A 85 -3.28 -29.34 16.57
C ALA A 85 -2.77 -29.77 17.96
N VAL A 86 -1.68 -30.54 18.06
CA VAL A 86 -1.29 -31.18 19.34
C VAL A 86 -0.67 -30.20 20.34
N ARG A 87 0.04 -29.17 19.85
CA ARG A 87 0.77 -28.22 20.72
C ARG A 87 -0.09 -27.02 21.14
N GLN A 88 -1.13 -26.70 20.37
CA GLN A 88 -2.08 -25.62 20.66
C GLN A 88 -3.08 -25.99 21.78
N GLN A 89 -3.33 -27.28 21.99
CA GLN A 89 -4.27 -27.81 22.98
C GLN A 89 -3.88 -27.52 24.44
N GLU A 90 -2.58 -27.49 24.76
CA GLU A 90 -2.10 -27.33 26.16
C GLU A 90 -2.27 -25.90 26.68
N ILE A 91 -2.14 -24.90 25.80
CA ILE A 91 -2.27 -23.46 26.14
C ILE A 91 -3.76 -23.08 26.25
N TYR A 92 -4.61 -23.64 25.38
CA TYR A 92 -6.05 -23.37 25.31
C TYR A 92 -6.82 -23.78 26.57
N VAL A 93 -6.48 -24.92 27.18
CA VAL A 93 -7.15 -25.44 28.40
C VAL A 93 -7.00 -24.51 29.60
N SER A 94 -5.95 -23.67 29.64
CA SER A 94 -5.71 -22.73 30.74
C SER A 94 -6.58 -21.47 30.67
N VAL A 95 -6.95 -21.01 29.46
CA VAL A 95 -7.63 -19.72 29.24
C VAL A 95 -9.16 -19.86 29.27
N ARG A 96 -9.68 -21.01 28.84
CA ARG A 96 -11.12 -21.31 28.73
C ARG A 96 -11.91 -21.31 30.05
N ARG A 97 -11.24 -21.38 31.20
CA ARG A 97 -11.93 -21.42 32.52
C ARG A 97 -12.65 -20.12 32.91
N TYR A 98 -12.44 -19.01 32.19
CA TYR A 98 -12.84 -17.69 32.68
C TYR A 98 -13.93 -16.95 31.91
N LEU A 99 -14.35 -17.35 30.70
CA LEU A 99 -15.16 -16.47 29.85
C LEU A 99 -16.28 -17.21 29.07
N GLN A 100 -17.55 -16.93 29.40
CA GLN A 100 -18.75 -17.21 28.58
C GLN A 100 -19.82 -16.14 28.87
N PRO A 101 -20.50 -15.58 27.84
CA PRO A 101 -21.97 -15.77 27.70
C PRO A 101 -22.52 -15.75 26.25
N ALA A 102 -23.87 -15.77 26.13
CA ALA A 102 -24.68 -16.42 25.10
C ALA A 102 -25.43 -15.56 24.04
N GLY A 103 -25.64 -16.21 22.88
CA GLY A 103 -26.47 -16.00 21.67
C GLY A 103 -27.57 -14.93 21.54
N ARG A 104 -27.55 -14.22 20.39
CA ARG A 104 -28.70 -13.58 19.70
C ARG A 104 -28.48 -13.54 18.16
N GLU A 105 -29.58 -13.51 17.40
CA GLU A 105 -29.66 -13.54 15.93
C GLU A 105 -28.90 -12.41 15.19
N ALA A 106 -28.42 -12.72 13.97
CA ALA A 106 -27.50 -11.89 13.18
C ALA A 106 -28.12 -10.63 12.52
N PRO A 107 -27.54 -9.44 12.73
CA PRO A 107 -27.89 -8.19 12.02
C PRO A 107 -27.58 -8.18 10.51
N ARG A 108 -28.22 -7.26 9.77
CA ARG A 108 -27.81 -6.89 8.41
C ARG A 108 -26.62 -5.92 8.48
N PHE A 109 -25.41 -6.42 8.24
CA PHE A 109 -24.19 -5.62 8.33
C PHE A 109 -23.74 -5.00 6.99
N CYS A 110 -23.29 -3.75 7.00
CA CYS A 110 -22.41 -3.16 5.99
C CYS A 110 -20.93 -3.44 6.29
N GLU A 111 -20.02 -3.10 5.38
CA GLU A 111 -18.56 -3.34 5.55
C GLU A 111 -18.00 -2.67 6.81
N LYS A 112 -18.43 -1.43 7.08
CA LYS A 112 -18.06 -0.71 8.32
C LYS A 112 -18.67 -1.33 9.57
N ASP A 113 -19.85 -1.93 9.48
CA ASP A 113 -20.46 -2.60 10.63
C ASP A 113 -19.73 -3.91 10.96
N ILE A 114 -19.21 -4.59 9.93
CA ILE A 114 -18.37 -5.79 10.11
C ILE A 114 -17.03 -5.41 10.69
N GLU A 115 -16.37 -4.38 10.16
CA GLU A 115 -15.14 -3.85 10.77
C GLU A 115 -15.36 -3.56 12.26
N HIS A 116 -16.45 -2.88 12.61
CA HIS A 116 -16.74 -2.57 14.01
C HIS A 116 -17.02 -3.82 14.85
N TYR A 117 -17.76 -4.78 14.30
CA TYR A 117 -18.03 -6.06 14.95
C TYR A 117 -16.76 -6.87 15.17
N GLU A 118 -15.96 -7.09 14.12
CA GLU A 118 -14.69 -7.82 14.16
C GLU A 118 -13.75 -7.19 15.17
N ARG A 119 -13.62 -5.86 15.16
CA ARG A 119 -12.78 -5.15 16.13
C ARG A 119 -13.16 -5.47 17.57
N ILE A 120 -14.43 -5.30 17.94
CA ILE A 120 -14.88 -5.43 19.33
C ILE A 120 -15.02 -6.90 19.75
N ALA A 121 -15.58 -7.74 18.89
CA ALA A 121 -15.94 -9.12 19.23
C ALA A 121 -14.79 -10.11 19.02
N VAL A 122 -13.75 -9.73 18.27
CA VAL A 122 -12.67 -10.63 17.89
C VAL A 122 -11.30 -9.99 18.12
N GLU A 123 -10.97 -8.91 17.40
CA GLU A 123 -9.62 -8.34 17.37
C GLU A 123 -9.16 -7.86 18.74
N ASP A 124 -10.01 -7.16 19.51
CA ASP A 124 -9.70 -6.68 20.87
C ASP A 124 -9.36 -7.85 21.81
N HIS A 125 -10.11 -8.96 21.70
CA HIS A 125 -9.84 -10.16 22.50
C HIS A 125 -8.56 -10.88 22.06
N VAL A 126 -8.29 -10.96 20.75
CA VAL A 126 -7.04 -11.50 20.22
C VAL A 126 -5.85 -10.66 20.68
N HIS A 127 -5.98 -9.33 20.63
CA HIS A 127 -5.00 -8.38 21.12
C HIS A 127 -4.72 -8.58 22.62
N ASP A 128 -5.76 -8.73 23.44
CA ASP A 128 -5.62 -8.99 24.88
C ASP A 128 -4.89 -10.31 25.16
N ILE A 129 -5.23 -11.38 24.42
CA ILE A 129 -4.57 -12.68 24.55
C ILE A 129 -3.09 -12.58 24.15
N ILE A 130 -2.78 -11.96 23.01
CA ILE A 130 -1.39 -11.79 22.55
C ILE A 130 -0.62 -10.90 23.52
N SER A 131 -1.23 -9.84 24.04
CA SER A 131 -0.64 -8.98 25.07
C SER A 131 -0.32 -9.75 26.35
N ALA A 132 -1.16 -10.71 26.73
CA ALA A 132 -0.89 -11.62 27.83
C ALA A 132 0.26 -12.60 27.51
N LEU A 133 0.30 -13.15 26.29
CA LEU A 133 1.39 -14.02 25.83
C LEU A 133 2.74 -13.30 25.78
N CYS A 134 2.77 -12.01 25.40
CA CYS A 134 3.99 -11.21 25.38
C CYS A 134 4.64 -11.05 26.76
N LYS A 135 3.85 -11.18 27.84
CA LYS A 135 4.35 -11.15 29.23
C LYS A 135 5.04 -12.46 29.64
N ILE A 136 4.92 -13.52 28.84
CA ILE A 136 5.53 -14.82 29.06
C ILE A 136 6.79 -14.92 28.17
N PRO A 137 8.02 -14.85 28.73
CA PRO A 137 9.24 -14.80 27.92
C PRO A 137 9.40 -15.96 26.93
N GLN A 138 9.04 -17.18 27.36
CA GLN A 138 9.12 -18.38 26.52
C GLN A 138 8.16 -18.31 25.32
N ALA A 139 6.93 -17.84 25.52
CA ALA A 139 5.97 -17.70 24.43
C ALA A 139 6.34 -16.54 23.49
N ARG A 140 6.81 -15.43 24.06
CA ARG A 140 7.31 -14.28 23.29
C ARG A 140 8.46 -14.67 22.36
N GLU A 141 9.39 -15.48 22.83
CA GLU A 141 10.52 -15.98 22.03
C GLU A 141 10.07 -17.05 21.03
N GLU A 142 9.26 -18.03 21.44
CA GLU A 142 8.81 -19.12 20.56
C GLU A 142 8.00 -18.62 19.36
N PHE A 143 7.09 -17.66 19.59
CA PHE A 143 6.23 -17.12 18.54
C PHE A 143 6.76 -15.82 17.93
N GLY A 144 7.91 -15.30 18.39
CA GLY A 144 8.45 -14.03 17.88
C GLY A 144 7.48 -12.87 18.00
N LEU A 145 6.79 -12.74 19.14
CA LEU A 145 5.64 -11.82 19.32
C LEU A 145 6.02 -10.34 19.43
N GLY A 146 7.28 -10.05 19.70
CA GLY A 146 7.69 -8.67 19.93
C GLY A 146 7.01 -8.05 21.14
N ASP A 147 6.58 -6.80 21.02
CA ASP A 147 5.79 -6.10 22.03
C ASP A 147 4.28 -6.33 21.87
N GLY A 148 3.84 -7.01 20.81
CA GLY A 148 2.44 -7.37 20.57
C GLY A 148 2.03 -7.29 19.10
N VAL A 149 0.72 -7.31 18.87
CA VAL A 149 0.13 -7.11 17.54
C VAL A 149 -0.77 -5.88 17.52
N GLN A 150 -0.96 -5.29 16.35
CA GLN A 150 -1.84 -4.16 16.14
C GLN A 150 -2.67 -4.35 14.87
N PHE A 151 -3.98 -4.09 14.98
CA PHE A 151 -4.93 -4.13 13.88
C PHE A 151 -5.13 -2.72 13.33
N GLU A 152 -4.87 -2.52 12.04
CA GLU A 152 -4.94 -1.22 11.37
C GLU A 152 -5.71 -1.31 10.05
N ASN A 153 -6.46 -0.27 9.73
CA ASN A 153 -7.09 -0.10 8.41
C ASN A 153 -6.18 0.82 7.59
N HIS A 154 -5.47 0.28 6.60
CA HIS A 154 -4.61 1.09 5.73
C HIS A 154 -5.27 1.33 4.39
N GLY A 155 -5.61 2.60 4.15
CA GLY A 155 -6.19 3.06 2.91
C GLY A 155 -5.26 3.89 2.04
N ASN A 156 -3.94 3.89 2.23
CA ASN A 156 -3.03 4.77 1.48
C ASN A 156 -2.00 3.95 0.70
N SER A 157 -2.05 3.99 -0.63
CA SER A 157 -1.05 3.42 -1.56
C SER A 157 -0.72 4.46 -2.64
N LEU A 158 0.53 4.52 -3.15
CA LEU A 158 0.88 5.41 -4.27
C LEU A 158 0.13 5.06 -5.56
N ASP A 159 -0.49 3.88 -5.61
CA ASP A 159 -1.34 3.47 -6.73
C ASP A 159 -2.73 4.12 -6.68
N GLN A 160 -3.05 4.91 -5.65
CA GLN A 160 -4.30 5.67 -5.52
C GLN A 160 -4.22 7.02 -6.22
N VAL A 161 -5.37 7.45 -6.76
CA VAL A 161 -5.53 8.75 -7.40
C VAL A 161 -6.41 9.62 -6.51
N GLU A 162 -5.94 10.82 -6.14
CA GLU A 162 -6.80 11.92 -5.65
C GLU A 162 -7.53 12.59 -6.83
N ASP A 163 -8.25 11.82 -7.66
CA ASP A 163 -9.15 12.42 -8.65
C ASP A 163 -10.51 12.63 -7.97
N GLU A 164 -10.73 13.84 -7.43
CA GLU A 164 -12.01 14.29 -6.86
C GLU A 164 -13.14 14.46 -7.89
N SER A 165 -13.02 13.88 -9.09
CA SER A 165 -14.07 13.88 -10.10
C SER A 165 -14.30 12.50 -10.69
N GLU A 166 -15.50 11.98 -10.45
CA GLU A 166 -16.02 10.67 -10.88
C GLU A 166 -15.44 9.49 -10.08
N ALA A 167 -16.18 9.07 -9.04
CA ALA A 167 -16.00 7.78 -8.39
C ALA A 167 -16.19 6.67 -9.44
N ASP A 168 -15.08 6.25 -10.03
CA ASP A 168 -15.06 5.16 -11.00
C ASP A 168 -15.38 3.85 -10.25
N PRO A 169 -16.54 3.19 -10.48
CA PRO A 169 -16.94 1.98 -9.75
C PRO A 169 -15.97 0.81 -9.95
N TRP A 170 -15.05 0.94 -10.91
CA TRP A 170 -14.03 -0.02 -11.29
C TRP A 170 -12.81 -0.01 -10.37
N ARG A 171 -12.66 1.00 -9.50
CA ARG A 171 -11.42 1.22 -8.71
C ARG A 171 -11.64 1.54 -7.24
N SER A 172 -12.72 1.06 -6.63
CA SER A 172 -12.75 1.00 -5.16
C SER A 172 -11.75 -0.06 -4.73
N GLN A 173 -10.56 0.38 -4.32
CA GLN A 173 -9.60 -0.49 -3.66
C GLN A 173 -10.28 -1.00 -2.38
N PRO A 174 -10.24 -2.31 -2.09
CA PRO A 174 -10.85 -2.87 -0.89
C PRO A 174 -10.24 -2.23 0.34
N ALA A 175 -11.02 -2.04 1.41
CA ALA A 175 -10.45 -1.65 2.69
C ALA A 175 -9.51 -2.77 3.13
N GLN A 176 -8.20 -2.56 2.97
CA GLN A 176 -7.19 -3.57 3.30
C GLN A 176 -6.89 -3.46 4.79
N PHE A 177 -7.48 -4.37 5.55
CA PHE A 177 -7.21 -4.49 6.98
C PHE A 177 -5.90 -5.25 7.16
N CYS A 178 -5.04 -4.72 8.00
CA CYS A 178 -3.68 -5.19 8.18
C CYS A 178 -3.45 -5.50 9.66
N ILE A 179 -2.76 -6.61 9.90
CA ILE A 179 -2.30 -6.98 11.24
C ILE A 179 -0.79 -6.82 11.24
N HIS A 180 -0.28 -6.03 12.19
CA HIS A 180 1.14 -5.76 12.34
C HIS A 180 1.67 -6.38 13.62
N ARG A 181 2.92 -6.86 13.58
CA ARG A 181 3.73 -7.06 14.78
C ARG A 181 4.36 -5.73 15.17
N VAL A 182 4.30 -5.40 16.44
CA VAL A 182 4.93 -4.20 17.01
C VAL A 182 6.19 -4.61 17.76
N ASP A 183 7.31 -3.98 17.42
CA ASP A 183 8.61 -4.14 18.06
C ASP A 183 9.21 -2.76 18.32
N GLY A 184 8.98 -2.21 19.51
CA GLY A 184 9.31 -0.82 19.85
C GLY A 184 8.63 0.17 18.91
N ASN A 185 9.43 0.85 18.09
CA ASN A 185 8.95 1.81 17.08
C ASN A 185 8.79 1.19 15.69
N THR A 186 9.04 -0.10 15.53
CA THR A 186 8.92 -0.79 14.24
C THR A 186 7.61 -1.56 14.17
N LYS A 187 6.94 -1.46 13.02
CA LYS A 187 5.76 -2.24 12.68
C LYS A 187 6.07 -3.11 11.48
N THR A 188 5.86 -4.41 11.62
CA THR A 188 6.06 -5.38 10.54
C THR A 188 4.72 -5.97 10.16
N LEU A 189 4.36 -5.94 8.87
CA LEU A 189 3.13 -6.56 8.39
C LEU A 189 3.19 -8.08 8.62
N LEU A 190 2.20 -8.62 9.33
CA LEU A 190 2.06 -10.06 9.59
C LEU A 190 1.12 -10.71 8.60
N THR A 191 -0.03 -10.08 8.36
CA THR A 191 -1.07 -10.57 7.46
C THR A 191 -2.02 -9.45 7.09
N THR A 192 -2.80 -9.69 6.05
CA THR A 192 -3.92 -8.86 5.61
C THR A 192 -5.24 -9.59 5.87
N VAL A 193 -6.34 -8.86 5.78
CA VAL A 193 -7.69 -9.38 5.97
C VAL A 193 -8.65 -8.68 5.01
N GLU A 194 -9.49 -9.47 4.34
CA GLU A 194 -10.58 -8.98 3.50
C GLU A 194 -11.93 -9.14 4.24
N TYR A 195 -12.63 -8.03 4.48
CA TYR A 195 -13.98 -8.03 5.05
C TYR A 195 -15.04 -7.90 3.97
N THR A 196 -15.74 -9.00 3.70
CA THR A 196 -16.84 -9.03 2.71
C THR A 196 -18.19 -9.26 3.38
N PRO A 197 -19.12 -8.30 3.36
CA PRO A 197 -20.39 -8.48 4.02
C PRO A 197 -21.25 -9.67 3.60
N PRO A 198 -22.03 -10.30 4.51
CA PRO A 198 -22.88 -11.45 4.21
C PRO A 198 -23.89 -11.21 3.08
N HIS A 199 -24.35 -9.97 2.95
CA HIS A 199 -25.27 -9.57 1.88
C HIS A 199 -24.56 -9.43 0.52
N LYS A 200 -23.23 -9.24 0.51
CA LYS A 200 -22.35 -9.27 -0.68
C LYS A 200 -21.87 -10.69 -1.00
N LEU A 201 -21.55 -11.49 -0.01
CA LEU A 201 -21.10 -12.88 -0.15
C LEU A 201 -21.72 -13.71 0.97
N SER A 202 -22.73 -14.51 0.64
CA SER A 202 -23.42 -15.31 1.65
C SER A 202 -22.68 -16.61 1.98
N LEU A 203 -22.99 -17.16 3.14
CA LEU A 203 -22.47 -18.44 3.59
C LEU A 203 -22.79 -19.60 2.64
N GLU A 204 -23.97 -19.60 2.02
CA GLU A 204 -24.33 -20.61 1.03
C GLU A 204 -23.51 -20.48 -0.26
N ASN A 205 -23.15 -19.25 -0.64
CA ASN A 205 -22.23 -19.03 -1.76
C ASN A 205 -20.82 -19.53 -1.43
N LEU A 206 -20.34 -19.33 -0.20
CA LEU A 206 -19.07 -19.89 0.25
C LEU A 206 -19.09 -21.42 0.24
N ARG A 207 -20.08 -22.06 0.86
CA ARG A 207 -20.21 -23.53 0.88
C ARG A 207 -20.31 -24.19 -0.49
N SER A 208 -21.02 -23.53 -1.42
CA SER A 208 -21.23 -24.08 -2.77
C SER A 208 -20.08 -23.74 -3.73
N GLY A 209 -19.49 -22.55 -3.55
CA GLY A 209 -18.42 -22.03 -4.40
C GLY A 209 -17.03 -22.55 -4.03
N LEU A 210 -16.76 -22.74 -2.74
CA LEU A 210 -15.48 -23.28 -2.26
C LEU A 210 -15.49 -24.80 -2.35
N ARG A 211 -14.80 -25.31 -3.36
CA ARG A 211 -14.51 -26.72 -3.56
C ARG A 211 -13.14 -26.87 -4.18
N PRO A 212 -12.53 -28.06 -4.11
CA PRO A 212 -11.36 -28.35 -4.90
C PRO A 212 -11.65 -28.18 -6.40
N ILE A 213 -10.90 -27.31 -7.07
CA ILE A 213 -11.13 -26.94 -8.46
C ILE A 213 -9.85 -26.33 -9.06
N ASP A 214 -9.62 -26.57 -10.36
CA ASP A 214 -8.69 -25.74 -11.13
C ASP A 214 -9.39 -24.43 -11.49
N PHE A 215 -9.21 -23.46 -10.60
CA PHE A 215 -10.01 -22.24 -10.63
C PHE A 215 -9.76 -21.42 -11.89
N TYR A 216 -8.51 -21.35 -12.36
CA TYR A 216 -8.20 -20.53 -13.52
C TYR A 216 -8.83 -21.11 -14.80
N HIS A 217 -8.59 -22.38 -15.09
CA HIS A 217 -9.08 -22.98 -16.32
C HIS A 217 -10.60 -23.20 -16.31
N GLU A 218 -11.18 -23.62 -15.18
CA GLU A 218 -12.61 -23.93 -15.11
C GLU A 218 -13.50 -22.70 -14.96
N ILE A 219 -13.00 -21.60 -14.38
CA ILE A 219 -13.82 -20.44 -14.04
C ILE A 219 -13.38 -19.15 -14.76
N VAL A 220 -12.08 -18.89 -14.86
CA VAL A 220 -11.55 -17.63 -15.42
C VAL A 220 -11.43 -17.71 -16.94
N GLU A 221 -10.81 -18.78 -17.46
CA GLU A 221 -10.60 -18.99 -18.91
C GLU A 221 -11.80 -19.65 -19.60
N SER A 222 -12.64 -20.35 -18.84
CA SER A 222 -13.75 -21.12 -19.40
C SER A 222 -14.78 -20.25 -20.14
N ASN A 223 -14.99 -20.57 -21.41
CA ASN A 223 -16.07 -20.01 -22.24
C ASN A 223 -17.42 -20.72 -22.03
N ILE A 224 -17.47 -21.71 -21.13
CA ILE A 224 -18.65 -22.54 -20.91
C ILE A 224 -19.40 -21.99 -19.70
N ILE A 225 -20.44 -21.19 -19.97
CA ILE A 225 -21.33 -20.65 -18.94
C ILE A 225 -22.62 -21.49 -18.91
N PRO A 226 -23.00 -22.11 -17.79
CA PRO A 226 -24.26 -22.83 -17.69
C PRO A 226 -25.46 -21.92 -17.97
N THR A 227 -26.41 -22.40 -18.77
CA THR A 227 -27.52 -21.59 -19.29
C THR A 227 -28.66 -21.38 -18.28
N GLY A 228 -28.74 -22.17 -17.20
CA GLY A 228 -29.76 -22.01 -16.16
C GLY A 228 -29.75 -23.10 -15.09
N GLY A 229 -30.69 -22.97 -14.15
CA GLY A 229 -30.93 -23.99 -13.13
C GLY A 229 -29.84 -24.09 -12.04
N PRO A 230 -29.76 -25.23 -11.34
CA PRO A 230 -28.87 -25.40 -10.19
C PRO A 230 -27.39 -25.30 -10.55
N GLU A 231 -26.99 -25.73 -11.74
CA GLU A 231 -25.61 -25.65 -12.23
C GLU A 231 -25.15 -24.19 -12.42
N LYS A 232 -26.02 -23.34 -12.98
CA LYS A 232 -25.74 -21.90 -13.10
C LYS A 232 -25.57 -21.23 -11.75
N LEU A 233 -26.40 -21.59 -10.76
CA LEU A 233 -26.25 -21.07 -9.41
C LEU A 233 -24.94 -21.51 -8.75
N ARG A 234 -24.52 -22.77 -8.93
CA ARG A 234 -23.20 -23.25 -8.45
C ARG A 234 -22.04 -22.53 -9.15
N TYR A 235 -22.11 -22.35 -10.46
CA TYR A 235 -21.12 -21.60 -11.23
C TYR A 235 -21.00 -20.15 -10.74
N ASN A 236 -22.13 -19.46 -10.56
CA ASN A 236 -22.16 -18.10 -10.02
C ASN A 236 -21.59 -18.03 -8.60
N ALA A 237 -21.92 -19.00 -7.73
CA ALA A 237 -21.37 -19.08 -6.37
C ALA A 237 -19.84 -19.26 -6.40
N THR A 238 -19.34 -20.11 -7.30
CA THR A 238 -17.90 -20.35 -7.50
C THR A 238 -17.19 -19.09 -7.98
N ARG A 239 -17.75 -18.41 -8.99
CA ARG A 239 -17.21 -17.13 -9.50
C ARG A 239 -17.18 -16.06 -8.42
N LEU A 240 -18.25 -15.95 -7.65
CA LEU A 240 -18.38 -14.91 -6.63
C LEU A 240 -17.39 -15.16 -5.48
N ALA A 241 -17.40 -16.35 -4.89
CA ALA A 241 -16.49 -16.72 -3.82
C ALA A 241 -15.02 -16.66 -4.28
N GLY A 242 -14.72 -17.19 -5.47
CA GLY A 242 -13.41 -17.15 -6.07
C GLY A 242 -12.91 -15.74 -6.35
N SER A 243 -13.77 -14.83 -6.84
CA SER A 243 -13.35 -13.43 -7.05
C SER A 243 -12.98 -12.71 -5.76
N ALA A 244 -13.63 -13.05 -4.63
CA ALA A 244 -13.28 -12.50 -3.32
C ALA A 244 -11.95 -13.06 -2.79
N ILE A 245 -11.74 -14.37 -2.91
CA ILE A 245 -10.50 -15.03 -2.48
C ILE A 245 -9.30 -14.62 -3.35
N VAL A 246 -9.47 -14.52 -4.68
CA VAL A 246 -8.39 -14.14 -5.59
C VAL A 246 -7.89 -12.72 -5.31
N GLN A 247 -8.78 -11.83 -4.85
CA GLN A 247 -8.40 -10.49 -4.44
C GLN A 247 -7.45 -10.51 -3.23
N GLU A 248 -7.78 -11.30 -2.20
CA GLU A 248 -6.91 -11.47 -1.03
C GLU A 248 -5.62 -12.22 -1.38
N TYR A 249 -5.71 -13.27 -2.19
CA TYR A 249 -4.55 -14.01 -2.71
C TYR A 249 -3.59 -13.11 -3.49
N HIS A 250 -4.10 -12.17 -4.29
CA HIS A 250 -3.28 -11.19 -4.99
C HIS A 250 -2.45 -10.35 -4.02
N VAL A 251 -3.08 -9.91 -2.92
CA VAL A 251 -2.41 -9.18 -1.84
C VAL A 251 -1.36 -10.07 -1.16
N MET A 252 -1.68 -11.33 -0.85
CA MET A 252 -0.72 -12.28 -0.26
C MET A 252 0.54 -12.42 -1.12
N ILE A 253 0.41 -12.52 -2.45
CA ILE A 253 1.57 -12.60 -3.35
C ILE A 253 2.35 -11.27 -3.38
N GLN A 254 1.67 -10.13 -3.44
CA GLN A 254 2.33 -8.82 -3.46
C GLN A 254 3.06 -8.51 -2.15
N GLU A 255 2.48 -8.86 -1.01
CA GLU A 255 3.01 -8.61 0.32
C GLU A 255 3.93 -9.73 0.82
N GLY A 256 4.02 -10.84 0.06
CA GLY A 256 4.85 -11.99 0.40
C GLY A 256 4.36 -12.74 1.64
N LEU A 257 3.05 -12.79 1.85
CA LEU A 257 2.40 -13.40 3.00
C LEU A 257 2.16 -14.89 2.77
N GLU A 258 2.37 -15.69 3.80
CA GLU A 258 2.07 -17.12 3.78
C GLU A 258 0.62 -17.41 4.16
N TYR A 259 0.08 -16.65 5.12
CA TYR A 259 -1.27 -16.81 5.65
C TYR A 259 -2.05 -15.51 5.49
N SER A 260 -3.35 -15.64 5.24
CA SER A 260 -4.34 -14.57 5.29
C SER A 260 -5.73 -15.13 5.57
N TYR A 261 -6.74 -14.30 5.75
CA TYR A 261 -8.12 -14.75 5.79
C TYR A 261 -9.12 -13.74 5.23
N LEU A 262 -10.27 -14.26 4.84
CA LEU A 262 -11.45 -13.49 4.50
C LEU A 262 -12.51 -13.71 5.57
N SER A 263 -13.10 -12.64 6.09
CA SER A 263 -14.25 -12.73 7.00
C SER A 263 -15.51 -12.12 6.41
N THR A 264 -16.63 -12.78 6.67
CA THR A 264 -17.98 -12.25 6.45
C THR A 264 -18.68 -11.86 7.74
N GLY A 265 -18.04 -11.98 8.91
CA GLY A 265 -18.65 -11.88 10.23
C GLY A 265 -19.57 -13.05 10.61
N LEU A 266 -19.90 -13.93 9.65
CA LEU A 266 -20.65 -15.18 9.88
C LEU A 266 -19.83 -16.44 9.56
N ALA A 267 -18.83 -16.30 8.70
CA ALA A 267 -17.88 -17.32 8.34
C ALA A 267 -16.51 -16.70 8.09
N ASN A 268 -15.48 -17.50 8.34
CA ASN A 268 -14.07 -17.17 8.22
C ASN A 268 -13.43 -18.17 7.26
N VAL A 269 -12.74 -17.66 6.24
CA VAL A 269 -12.00 -18.48 5.28
C VAL A 269 -10.52 -18.23 5.50
N GLN A 270 -9.84 -19.16 6.16
CA GLN A 270 -8.38 -19.08 6.32
C GLN A 270 -7.71 -19.50 5.00
N LEU A 271 -6.65 -18.80 4.64
CA LEU A 271 -5.93 -18.94 3.38
C LEU A 271 -4.46 -19.25 3.63
N HIS A 272 -3.89 -20.15 2.85
CA HIS A 272 -2.47 -20.51 2.91
C HIS A 272 -1.89 -20.69 1.50
N VAL A 273 -0.81 -19.96 1.22
CA VAL A 273 -0.04 -20.10 -0.03
C VAL A 273 1.26 -20.81 0.29
N PRO A 274 1.57 -21.97 -0.31
CA PRO A 274 2.87 -22.63 -0.14
C PRO A 274 4.04 -21.81 -0.66
N PHE A 275 5.24 -22.06 -0.12
CA PHE A 275 6.45 -21.39 -0.60
C PHE A 275 6.88 -21.88 -1.99
N ASP A 276 6.85 -23.21 -2.20
CA ASP A 276 7.38 -23.86 -3.40
C ASP A 276 6.42 -23.80 -4.60
N ASP A 277 5.12 -23.68 -4.31
CA ASP A 277 4.06 -23.64 -5.32
C ASP A 277 3.12 -22.46 -5.03
N PRO A 278 3.46 -21.25 -5.53
CA PRO A 278 2.60 -20.10 -5.33
C PRO A 278 1.28 -20.21 -6.09
N ALA A 279 1.14 -21.10 -7.09
CA ALA A 279 -0.08 -21.25 -7.89
C ALA A 279 -1.20 -21.97 -7.11
N THR A 280 -0.85 -22.74 -6.09
CA THR A 280 -1.80 -23.41 -5.22
C THR A 280 -2.21 -22.53 -4.04
N LEU A 281 -3.52 -22.48 -3.76
CA LEU A 281 -4.07 -21.80 -2.59
C LEU A 281 -4.91 -22.78 -1.78
N TYR A 282 -4.46 -23.04 -0.55
CA TYR A 282 -5.21 -23.83 0.41
C TYR A 282 -6.19 -22.94 1.17
N TYR A 283 -7.34 -23.49 1.50
CA TYR A 283 -8.33 -22.80 2.32
C TYR A 283 -8.94 -23.69 3.40
N ASP A 284 -9.41 -23.08 4.49
CA ASP A 284 -10.24 -23.72 5.52
C ASP A 284 -11.45 -22.82 5.82
N LEU A 285 -12.66 -23.33 5.55
CA LEU A 285 -13.92 -22.63 5.81
C LEU A 285 -14.42 -22.94 7.22
N GLY A 286 -14.39 -21.92 8.08
CA GLY A 286 -14.96 -21.91 9.42
C GLY A 286 -16.33 -21.30 9.49
N GLU A 287 -17.18 -21.91 10.31
CA GLU A 287 -18.51 -21.42 10.62
C GLU A 287 -18.69 -21.39 12.14
N PRO A 288 -18.17 -20.35 12.83
CA PRO A 288 -18.03 -20.36 14.29
C PRO A 288 -19.33 -20.69 15.03
N ASN A 289 -20.46 -20.20 14.54
CA ASN A 289 -21.77 -20.45 15.15
C ASN A 289 -22.22 -21.92 15.06
N LEU A 290 -21.74 -22.69 14.07
CA LEU A 290 -22.06 -24.12 13.91
C LEU A 290 -20.95 -25.01 14.48
N ASP A 291 -19.70 -24.56 14.40
CA ASP A 291 -18.54 -25.31 14.86
C ASP A 291 -18.52 -25.47 16.39
N VAL A 292 -19.09 -24.51 17.12
CA VAL A 292 -19.27 -24.57 18.58
C VAL A 292 -20.34 -25.60 18.99
N ASP A 293 -21.41 -25.74 18.21
CA ASP A 293 -22.57 -26.60 18.52
C ASP A 293 -22.39 -28.06 18.08
N ALA A 294 -21.38 -28.36 17.26
CA ALA A 294 -21.08 -29.73 16.85
C ALA A 294 -20.45 -30.52 18.02
N ASP A 295 -21.26 -31.40 18.65
CA ASP A 295 -20.95 -32.35 19.75
C ASP A 295 -19.73 -33.30 19.52
N THR A 296 -19.00 -33.14 18.42
CA THR A 296 -17.68 -33.72 18.16
C THR A 296 -16.61 -33.08 19.06
N TRP A 297 -16.62 -33.43 20.35
CA TRP A 297 -15.62 -33.03 21.36
C TRP A 297 -14.28 -33.79 21.27
N GLY A 298 -13.78 -34.03 20.06
CA GLY A 298 -12.55 -34.80 19.83
C GLY A 298 -11.87 -34.60 18.46
N SER A 299 -12.38 -33.71 17.62
CA SER A 299 -11.77 -33.35 16.33
C SER A 299 -11.12 -31.97 16.49
N GLY A 300 -9.81 -31.95 16.68
CA GLY A 300 -9.05 -30.83 17.26
C GLY A 300 -8.66 -29.72 16.26
N GLY A 301 -9.48 -28.68 16.18
CA GLY A 301 -9.17 -27.43 15.48
C GLY A 301 -9.86 -26.21 16.13
N PRO A 302 -9.51 -24.97 15.74
CA PRO A 302 -10.12 -23.75 16.27
C PRO A 302 -11.60 -23.66 15.86
N LYS A 303 -12.49 -23.51 16.84
CA LYS A 303 -13.95 -23.51 16.67
C LYS A 303 -14.57 -22.13 16.73
N THR A 304 -13.96 -21.22 17.49
CA THR A 304 -14.44 -19.84 17.61
C THR A 304 -13.70 -18.91 16.64
N GLU A 305 -14.31 -17.78 16.31
CA GLU A 305 -13.67 -16.76 15.48
C GLU A 305 -12.39 -16.22 16.13
N ILE A 306 -12.42 -15.99 17.45
CA ILE A 306 -11.25 -15.57 18.25
C ILE A 306 -10.12 -16.61 18.13
N GLU A 307 -10.42 -17.90 18.28
CA GLU A 307 -9.41 -18.96 18.15
C GLU A 307 -8.80 -19.02 16.75
N ARG A 308 -9.63 -18.85 15.71
CA ARG A 308 -9.19 -18.86 14.31
C ARG A 308 -8.24 -17.70 14.02
N VAL A 309 -8.65 -16.48 14.36
CA VAL A 309 -7.83 -15.27 14.15
C VAL A 309 -6.57 -15.32 15.00
N LEU A 310 -6.65 -15.74 16.28
CA LEU A 310 -5.48 -15.91 17.15
C LEU A 310 -4.47 -16.90 16.56
N CYS A 311 -4.92 -18.08 16.13
CA CYS A 311 -4.03 -19.09 15.55
C CYS A 311 -3.35 -18.55 14.29
N LEU A 312 -4.10 -17.86 13.44
CA LEU A 312 -3.56 -17.25 12.24
C LEU A 312 -2.49 -16.20 12.56
N CYS A 313 -2.76 -15.30 13.51
CA CYS A 313 -1.76 -14.32 13.97
C CYS A 313 -0.48 -15.00 14.47
N LEU A 314 -0.59 -16.06 15.28
CA LEU A 314 0.57 -16.79 15.79
C LEU A 314 1.35 -17.51 14.68
N MET A 315 0.66 -18.10 13.71
CA MET A 315 1.29 -18.70 12.52
C MET A 315 2.00 -17.64 11.69
N SER A 316 1.38 -16.48 11.47
CA SER A 316 1.98 -15.35 10.75
C SER A 316 3.18 -14.74 11.47
N CYS A 317 3.20 -14.70 12.80
CA CYS A 317 4.38 -14.23 13.55
C CYS A 317 5.60 -15.13 13.38
N VAL A 318 5.37 -16.44 13.25
CA VAL A 318 6.44 -17.44 13.03
C VAL A 318 6.86 -17.49 11.56
N SER A 319 5.94 -17.19 10.64
CA SER A 319 6.21 -17.10 9.21
C SER A 319 7.13 -15.92 8.89
N GLN A 320 8.04 -16.14 7.95
CA GLN A 320 8.85 -15.06 7.40
C GLN A 320 8.14 -14.46 6.18
N VAL A 321 8.11 -13.13 6.12
CA VAL A 321 7.67 -12.41 4.94
C VAL A 321 8.63 -12.73 3.79
N ARG A 322 8.07 -13.15 2.66
CA ARG A 322 8.85 -13.57 1.48
C ARG A 322 9.50 -12.35 0.83
N GLY A 323 10.77 -12.50 0.43
CA GLY A 323 11.55 -11.42 -0.17
C GLY A 323 11.09 -11.02 -1.57
N GLN A 324 11.64 -9.92 -2.08
CA GLN A 324 11.31 -9.34 -3.38
C GLN A 324 11.53 -10.32 -4.53
N ALA A 325 12.63 -11.09 -4.50
CA ALA A 325 12.94 -12.06 -5.56
C ALA A 325 11.84 -13.13 -5.71
N TRP A 326 11.35 -13.67 -4.58
CA TRP A 326 10.27 -14.65 -4.58
C TRP A 326 8.97 -14.04 -5.15
N ARG A 327 8.61 -12.83 -4.72
CA ARG A 327 7.38 -12.15 -5.18
C ARG A 327 7.39 -11.86 -6.67
N ASN A 328 8.54 -11.39 -7.19
CA ASN A 328 8.71 -11.16 -8.63
C ASN A 328 8.60 -12.47 -9.43
N SER A 329 9.23 -13.54 -8.94
CA SER A 329 9.14 -14.86 -9.57
C SER A 329 7.70 -15.39 -9.57
N ALA A 330 7.01 -15.35 -8.43
CA ALA A 330 5.61 -15.77 -8.33
C ALA A 330 4.73 -14.99 -9.30
N ARG A 331 4.80 -13.65 -9.28
CA ARG A 331 4.03 -12.80 -10.19
C ARG A 331 4.27 -13.11 -11.67
N ALA A 332 5.52 -13.41 -12.06
CA ALA A 332 5.86 -13.69 -13.45
C ALA A 332 5.26 -15.01 -13.97
N GLN A 333 4.95 -15.94 -13.07
CA GLN A 333 4.42 -17.27 -13.40
C GLN A 333 2.89 -17.33 -13.30
N LEU A 334 2.29 -16.51 -12.43
CA LEU A 334 0.86 -16.57 -12.12
C LEU A 334 0.01 -15.85 -13.18
N PRO A 335 -1.12 -16.45 -13.59
CA PRO A 335 -2.03 -15.79 -14.51
C PRO A 335 -2.78 -14.64 -13.82
N THR A 336 -3.20 -13.66 -14.61
CA THR A 336 -3.93 -12.48 -14.11
C THR A 336 -5.42 -12.61 -14.37
N TRP A 337 -6.25 -12.36 -13.35
CA TRP A 337 -7.68 -12.15 -13.52
C TRP A 337 -7.97 -10.65 -13.57
N GLU A 338 -8.44 -10.17 -14.72
CA GLU A 338 -8.56 -8.73 -15.02
C GLU A 338 -9.76 -8.02 -14.37
N THR A 339 -10.69 -8.76 -13.75
CA THR A 339 -11.92 -8.19 -13.18
C THR A 339 -11.94 -8.28 -11.65
N ASN A 340 -12.69 -7.40 -10.99
CA ASN A 340 -12.82 -7.37 -9.53
C ASN A 340 -14.15 -7.95 -9.02
N PHE A 341 -14.26 -8.16 -7.71
CA PHE A 341 -15.45 -8.71 -7.05
C PHE A 341 -16.73 -7.92 -7.38
N SER A 342 -16.68 -6.59 -7.34
CA SER A 342 -17.82 -5.71 -7.64
C SER A 342 -18.33 -5.89 -9.07
N HIS A 343 -17.41 -6.01 -10.03
CA HIS A 343 -17.72 -6.28 -11.43
C HIS A 343 -18.39 -7.65 -11.58
N ILE A 344 -17.78 -8.70 -11.03
CA ILE A 344 -18.33 -10.07 -11.09
C ILE A 344 -19.74 -10.11 -10.50
N ARG A 345 -19.94 -9.49 -9.32
CA ARG A 345 -21.26 -9.39 -8.70
C ARG A 345 -22.26 -8.65 -9.57
N SER A 346 -21.86 -7.59 -10.28
CA SER A 346 -22.75 -6.83 -11.18
C SER A 346 -23.21 -7.63 -12.41
N GLN A 347 -22.42 -8.62 -12.84
CA GLN A 347 -22.79 -9.49 -13.97
C GLN A 347 -23.85 -10.53 -13.59
N ILE A 348 -24.02 -10.83 -12.30
CA ILE A 348 -24.98 -11.84 -11.83
C ILE A 348 -26.35 -11.18 -11.62
N PRO A 349 -27.42 -11.68 -12.27
CA PRO A 349 -28.77 -11.13 -12.10
C PRO A 349 -29.22 -11.10 -10.63
N ALA A 350 -29.87 -10.01 -10.21
CA ALA A 350 -30.28 -9.80 -8.83
C ALA A 350 -31.22 -10.89 -8.26
N ASN A 351 -32.02 -11.54 -9.13
CA ASN A 351 -32.85 -12.68 -8.76
C ASN A 351 -32.03 -13.95 -8.52
N GLU A 352 -30.92 -14.15 -9.24
CA GLU A 352 -30.00 -15.28 -9.03
C GLU A 352 -29.15 -15.07 -7.77
N LEU A 353 -28.70 -13.84 -7.50
CA LEU A 353 -28.00 -13.49 -6.25
C LEU A 353 -28.82 -13.73 -4.98
N ARG A 354 -30.16 -13.70 -5.07
CA ARG A 354 -31.08 -13.97 -3.95
C ARG A 354 -31.40 -15.45 -3.77
N GLN A 355 -31.11 -16.27 -4.78
CA GLN A 355 -31.35 -17.71 -4.71
C GLN A 355 -30.22 -18.39 -3.97
N LYS A 356 -30.57 -19.37 -3.14
CA LYS A 356 -29.56 -20.21 -2.47
C LYS A 356 -29.01 -21.19 -3.50
N PRO A 357 -27.69 -21.21 -3.77
CA PRO A 357 -27.13 -22.22 -4.63
C PRO A 357 -27.34 -23.61 -3.98
N PRO A 358 -27.45 -24.68 -4.79
CA PRO A 358 -27.60 -26.01 -4.26
C PRO A 358 -26.40 -26.34 -3.38
N SER A 359 -26.66 -26.71 -2.13
CA SER A 359 -25.63 -27.25 -1.26
C SER A 359 -25.02 -28.47 -1.96
N PRO A 360 -23.69 -28.66 -1.94
CA PRO A 360 -23.17 -30.01 -2.11
C PRO A 360 -23.81 -30.90 -1.03
N ASP A 361 -24.00 -32.19 -1.32
CA ASP A 361 -24.33 -33.18 -0.30
C ASP A 361 -23.17 -33.18 0.70
N TYR A 362 -23.24 -32.32 1.72
CA TYR A 362 -22.17 -32.12 2.69
C TYR A 362 -22.23 -33.28 3.69
N ALA A 363 -21.82 -34.47 3.25
CA ALA A 363 -21.42 -35.52 4.16
C ALA A 363 -20.01 -35.18 4.64
N ARG A 364 -19.91 -34.54 5.82
CA ARG A 364 -18.63 -34.38 6.53
C ARG A 364 -17.97 -35.77 6.60
N PRO A 365 -16.75 -36.00 6.09
CA PRO A 365 -16.09 -37.28 6.24
C PRO A 365 -15.94 -37.60 7.74
N SER A 366 -16.42 -38.76 8.17
CA SER A 366 -16.16 -39.22 9.55
C SER A 366 -14.66 -39.46 9.73
N PRO A 367 -14.08 -39.09 10.88
CA PRO A 367 -12.64 -39.25 11.12
C PRO A 367 -12.30 -40.75 11.19
N LEU A 368 -11.67 -41.27 10.13
CA LEU A 368 -11.07 -42.60 10.15
C LEU A 368 -9.76 -42.56 10.93
N ALA A 369 -9.62 -43.51 11.87
CA ALA A 369 -8.54 -43.58 12.86
C ALA A 369 -7.12 -43.57 12.24
N PRO A 370 -6.13 -42.95 12.91
CA PRO A 370 -4.81 -42.74 12.34
C PRO A 370 -3.98 -44.04 12.34
N ARG A 371 -3.59 -44.49 11.16
CA ARG A 371 -2.45 -45.43 11.01
C ARG A 371 -1.17 -44.62 10.81
N SER A 372 -0.44 -44.48 11.92
CA SER A 372 1.01 -44.29 12.05
C SER A 372 1.79 -44.00 10.77
N LEU A 373 2.23 -42.75 10.57
CA LEU A 373 3.44 -42.43 9.82
C LEU A 373 4.20 -41.27 10.50
N HIS A 374 5.50 -41.51 10.69
CA HIS A 374 6.41 -40.84 11.61
C HIS A 374 6.68 -39.35 11.33
N LEU A 375 6.60 -38.55 12.40
CA LEU A 375 7.08 -37.17 12.59
C LEU A 375 8.62 -37.06 12.53
N SER A 376 9.24 -37.64 11.51
CA SER A 376 10.69 -37.71 11.41
C SER A 376 11.28 -36.64 10.47
N THR A 377 10.48 -35.90 9.71
CA THR A 377 11.01 -34.96 8.69
C THR A 377 11.21 -33.53 9.21
N CYS A 378 10.30 -32.98 10.04
CA CYS A 378 10.43 -31.61 10.55
C CYS A 378 11.46 -31.47 11.70
N LEU A 379 11.65 -32.52 12.51
CA LEU A 379 12.73 -32.56 13.52
C LEU A 379 14.11 -32.77 12.86
N ARG A 380 14.18 -33.39 11.67
CA ARG A 380 15.44 -33.55 10.91
C ARG A 380 15.96 -32.23 10.34
N LEU A 381 15.09 -31.31 9.94
CA LEU A 381 15.50 -29.97 9.48
C LEU A 381 16.14 -29.13 10.60
N ARG A 382 15.65 -29.22 11.85
CA ARG A 382 16.30 -28.58 13.01
C ARG A 382 17.60 -29.29 13.44
N SER A 383 17.68 -30.62 13.38
CA SER A 383 18.91 -31.36 13.71
C SER A 383 20.07 -31.03 12.76
N ASN A 384 19.79 -30.82 11.46
CA ASN A 384 20.80 -30.44 10.47
C ASN A 384 21.22 -28.96 10.58
N LEU A 385 20.27 -28.05 10.88
CA LEU A 385 20.56 -26.62 11.10
C LEU A 385 21.31 -26.35 12.42
N LEU A 386 21.04 -27.14 13.46
CA LEU A 386 21.76 -27.07 14.74
C LEU A 386 23.15 -27.72 14.66
N SER A 387 23.34 -28.77 13.84
CA SER A 387 24.66 -29.38 13.62
C SER A 387 25.58 -28.49 12.79
N ALA A 388 25.06 -27.76 11.80
CA ALA A 388 25.84 -26.79 11.02
C ALA A 388 26.29 -25.55 11.85
N ARG A 389 25.67 -25.32 13.01
CA ARG A 389 26.01 -24.22 13.93
C ARG A 389 27.06 -24.62 14.98
N ALA A 390 27.30 -25.91 15.17
CA ALA A 390 28.21 -26.44 16.19
C ALA A 390 29.70 -26.50 15.77
N GLU A 391 30.05 -26.20 14.51
CA GLU A 391 31.44 -26.20 14.03
C GLU A 391 32.13 -24.82 13.96
N ARG A 392 31.54 -23.77 14.55
CA ARG A 392 32.28 -22.53 14.82
C ARG A 392 32.54 -22.39 16.31
N GLY A 393 33.79 -22.69 16.69
CA GLY A 393 34.29 -22.58 18.05
C GLY A 393 34.16 -21.16 18.65
N PRO A 394 34.33 -21.05 19.97
CA PRO A 394 33.96 -19.85 20.73
C PRO A 394 34.94 -18.71 20.47
N LEU A 395 34.41 -17.52 20.16
CA LEU A 395 35.10 -16.25 20.33
C LEU A 395 34.61 -15.60 21.63
N ASP A 396 35.56 -15.03 22.36
CA ASP A 396 35.51 -14.58 23.75
C ASP A 396 34.28 -13.73 24.15
N PRO A 397 33.83 -13.86 25.42
CA PRO A 397 32.72 -13.10 25.96
C PRO A 397 33.21 -11.76 26.53
N ASP A 398 33.26 -10.72 25.69
CA ASP A 398 33.44 -9.34 26.18
C ASP A 398 32.78 -8.28 25.27
N SER A 399 31.54 -8.52 24.84
CA SER A 399 30.70 -7.46 24.26
C SER A 399 29.21 -7.70 24.51
N ALA A 400 28.78 -7.51 25.76
CA ALA A 400 27.40 -7.22 26.10
C ALA A 400 27.34 -5.80 26.66
N VAL A 401 26.70 -4.89 25.93
CA VAL A 401 26.11 -3.67 26.51
C VAL A 401 24.93 -3.22 25.65
N ASP A 402 23.75 -3.54 26.20
CA ASP A 402 22.53 -2.74 26.31
C ASP A 402 22.07 -1.82 25.17
N LEU A 403 20.94 -2.25 24.61
CA LEU A 403 19.90 -1.43 23.99
C LEU A 403 19.30 -0.46 25.00
N GLN A 404 19.49 0.84 24.76
CA GLN A 404 18.63 1.89 25.30
C GLN A 404 18.14 2.77 24.15
N VAL A 405 16.85 2.62 23.85
CA VAL A 405 16.06 3.42 22.93
C VAL A 405 15.88 4.82 23.52
N PHE A 406 15.88 5.85 22.65
CA PHE A 406 15.84 7.30 22.92
C PHE A 406 17.15 7.98 23.34
N ALA A 407 18.07 8.17 22.38
CA ALA A 407 18.81 9.42 22.16
C ALA A 407 19.82 9.23 21.01
N LEU A 408 19.90 10.22 20.12
CA LEU A 408 21.01 10.46 19.17
C LEU A 408 21.13 9.45 18.01
N VAL A 409 20.45 9.75 16.90
CA VAL A 409 21.11 9.62 15.58
C VAL A 409 22.21 10.69 15.53
N LYS A 410 23.28 10.48 16.30
CA LYS A 410 24.60 11.00 15.93
C LYS A 410 25.20 9.89 15.09
N MET A 411 25.11 10.05 13.78
CA MET A 411 26.00 9.32 12.89
C MET A 411 27.44 9.58 13.38
N PRO A 412 28.26 8.54 13.62
CA PRO A 412 29.68 8.75 13.85
C PRO A 412 30.27 9.47 12.63
N PRO A 413 31.14 10.48 12.84
CA PRO A 413 31.66 11.30 11.76
C PRO A 413 32.75 10.54 11.03
N THR A 414 32.41 9.76 10.01
CA THR A 414 33.35 9.48 8.90
C THR A 414 32.62 8.82 7.73
N GLN A 415 32.91 9.33 6.53
CA GLN A 415 32.49 8.85 5.20
C GLN A 415 31.19 9.40 4.62
N ILE A 416 30.93 10.68 4.87
CA ILE A 416 30.24 11.55 3.91
C ILE A 416 31.33 12.09 2.97
N LEU A 417 31.29 11.65 1.69
CA LEU A 417 32.09 12.16 0.56
C LEU A 417 33.44 12.82 0.91
N THR A 418 34.29 12.12 1.68
CA THR A 418 35.66 12.56 1.99
C THR A 418 36.58 11.35 1.95
N SER A 419 37.58 11.44 1.06
CA SER A 419 38.84 10.69 0.89
C SER A 419 38.88 9.17 1.13
N PRO A 420 39.47 8.36 0.23
CA PRO A 420 39.52 6.90 0.37
C PRO A 420 40.43 6.47 1.54
N PRO A 421 40.21 5.28 2.12
CA PRO A 421 41.19 4.66 3.00
C PRO A 421 42.47 4.39 2.21
N GLN A 422 43.61 4.62 2.85
CA GLN A 422 44.93 4.41 2.24
C GLN A 422 45.11 2.96 1.81
N GLN A 423 44.88 2.69 0.53
CA GLN A 423 45.79 1.92 -0.33
C GLN A 423 45.34 2.01 -1.79
N ASP A 424 46.32 2.40 -2.60
CA ASP A 424 46.42 2.37 -4.05
C ASP A 424 45.83 3.51 -4.91
N GLU A 425 46.63 3.89 -5.90
CA GLU A 425 46.67 5.18 -6.57
C GLU A 425 45.52 5.45 -7.57
N SER A 426 44.93 6.64 -7.47
CA SER A 426 44.34 7.44 -8.58
C SER A 426 43.46 6.74 -9.63
N ARG A 427 42.28 6.26 -9.24
CA ARG A 427 41.11 6.34 -10.13
C ARG A 427 40.05 7.21 -9.45
N GLY A 428 39.78 8.37 -10.04
CA GLY A 428 38.69 9.24 -9.58
C GLY A 428 37.39 8.45 -9.62
N PHE A 429 36.82 8.17 -8.45
CA PHE A 429 35.55 7.49 -8.34
C PHE A 429 34.45 8.48 -8.74
N HIS A 430 33.91 8.34 -9.95
CA HIS A 430 32.89 9.27 -10.45
C HIS A 430 31.51 8.88 -9.91
N ALA A 431 30.64 9.87 -9.66
CA ALA A 431 29.25 9.63 -9.22
C ALA A 431 28.47 8.70 -10.16
N GLN A 432 28.83 8.70 -11.44
CA GLN A 432 28.29 7.80 -12.45
C GLN A 432 28.66 6.33 -12.20
N ASP A 433 29.89 6.07 -11.76
CA ASP A 433 30.36 4.71 -11.45
C ASP A 433 29.62 4.17 -10.23
N LEU A 434 29.47 4.99 -9.18
CA LEU A 434 28.67 4.66 -8.01
C LEU A 434 27.23 4.33 -8.38
N MET A 435 26.59 5.16 -9.22
CA MET A 435 25.21 4.93 -9.66
C MET A 435 25.08 3.61 -10.44
N LEU A 436 26.02 3.30 -11.32
CA LEU A 436 26.01 2.03 -12.07
C LEU A 436 26.21 0.82 -11.15
N MET A 437 27.02 0.94 -10.11
CA MET A 437 27.19 -0.12 -9.11
C MET A 437 25.93 -0.33 -8.28
N LEU A 438 25.33 0.77 -7.79
CA LEU A 438 24.06 0.73 -7.06
C LEU A 438 22.94 0.13 -7.91
N LYS A 439 22.86 0.48 -9.19
CA LYS A 439 21.90 -0.14 -10.10
C LYS A 439 22.14 -1.65 -10.23
N ARG A 440 23.39 -2.07 -10.49
CA ARG A 440 23.73 -3.48 -10.67
C ARG A 440 23.42 -4.33 -9.44
N GLN A 441 23.72 -3.84 -8.23
CA GLN A 441 23.39 -4.58 -7.01
C GLN A 441 21.87 -4.68 -6.82
N LEU A 442 21.12 -3.59 -7.04
CA LEU A 442 19.66 -3.58 -6.87
C LEU A 442 18.96 -4.47 -7.91
N ASP A 443 19.51 -4.55 -9.12
CA ASP A 443 18.99 -5.47 -10.14
C ASP A 443 19.21 -6.95 -9.76
N GLN A 444 20.23 -7.25 -8.95
CA GLN A 444 20.56 -8.59 -8.47
C GLN A 444 19.72 -8.99 -7.25
N ASP A 445 19.70 -8.16 -6.21
CA ASP A 445 18.98 -8.39 -4.97
C ASP A 445 18.44 -7.07 -4.43
N LEU A 446 17.11 -6.97 -4.33
CA LEU A 446 16.42 -5.78 -3.82
C LEU A 446 16.30 -5.76 -2.30
N ASP A 447 16.44 -6.92 -1.62
CA ASP A 447 16.33 -7.03 -0.17
C ASP A 447 17.66 -6.71 0.52
N GLN A 448 18.78 -6.86 -0.20
CA GLN A 448 20.11 -6.57 0.32
C GLN A 448 20.49 -5.08 0.16
N ASP A 449 20.91 -4.46 1.27
CA ASP A 449 21.44 -3.09 1.32
C ASP A 449 20.50 -1.99 0.77
N CYS A 450 19.20 -2.29 0.67
CA CYS A 450 18.14 -1.38 0.25
C CYS A 450 16.97 -1.49 1.22
N THR A 451 16.74 -0.46 2.02
CA THR A 451 15.69 -0.47 3.05
C THR A 451 14.81 0.76 2.92
N PRO A 452 13.46 0.62 2.88
CA PRO A 452 12.57 1.77 2.94
C PRO A 452 12.79 2.53 4.26
N MET A 453 12.64 3.84 4.23
CA MET A 453 12.81 4.69 5.41
C MET A 453 11.81 5.85 5.39
N GLY A 454 11.38 6.27 6.58
CA GLY A 454 10.41 7.35 6.72
C GLY A 454 9.02 6.98 6.19
N GLU A 455 8.14 7.98 6.15
CA GLU A 455 6.79 7.83 5.61
C GLU A 455 6.81 7.89 4.08
N CYS A 456 5.90 7.15 3.44
CA CYS A 456 5.69 7.26 2.01
C CYS A 456 5.04 8.62 1.70
N GLY A 457 5.70 9.45 0.90
CA GLY A 457 5.12 10.70 0.39
C GLY A 457 4.17 10.44 -0.76
N ALA A 458 3.45 11.46 -1.25
CA ALA A 458 2.46 11.31 -2.33
C ALA A 458 3.05 10.86 -3.69
N TYR A 459 4.34 11.13 -3.92
CA TYR A 459 5.01 10.87 -5.21
C TYR A 459 6.16 9.86 -5.12
N GLY A 460 6.39 9.28 -3.94
CA GLY A 460 7.41 8.27 -3.77
C GLY A 460 7.75 7.97 -2.32
N ALA A 461 8.37 6.82 -2.13
CA ALA A 461 8.87 6.36 -0.85
C ALA A 461 10.40 6.59 -0.75
N PRO A 462 10.92 7.06 0.40
CA PRO A 462 12.36 7.16 0.61
C PRO A 462 12.96 5.78 0.91
N PHE A 463 14.16 5.53 0.38
CA PHE A 463 14.96 4.34 0.58
C PHE A 463 16.36 4.75 1.02
N LYS A 464 16.90 4.03 1.99
CA LYS A 464 18.33 3.99 2.26
C LYS A 464 18.95 2.92 1.38
N VAL A 465 19.92 3.31 0.54
CA VAL A 465 20.61 2.40 -0.37
C VAL A 465 22.11 2.45 -0.09
N THR A 466 22.70 1.31 0.25
CA THR A 466 24.13 1.22 0.61
C THR A 466 24.89 0.46 -0.48
N CYS A 467 25.99 1.01 -0.97
CA CYS A 467 26.86 0.34 -1.92
C CYS A 467 27.70 -0.70 -1.20
N ALA A 468 27.42 -1.99 -1.40
CA ALA A 468 28.09 -3.09 -0.70
C ALA A 468 29.62 -3.07 -0.85
N ALA A 469 30.12 -2.68 -2.02
CA ALA A 469 31.55 -2.68 -2.33
C ALA A 469 32.38 -1.63 -1.55
N TYR A 470 31.76 -0.51 -1.15
CA TYR A 470 32.48 0.64 -0.60
C TYR A 470 31.86 1.23 0.68
N GLY A 471 30.68 0.75 1.10
CA GLY A 471 29.96 1.25 2.27
C GLY A 471 29.27 2.61 2.08
N TYR A 472 29.36 3.23 0.91
CA TYR A 472 28.69 4.51 0.63
C TYR A 472 27.17 4.36 0.68
N THR A 473 26.51 5.17 1.50
CA THR A 473 25.05 5.21 1.60
C THR A 473 24.48 6.43 0.89
N VAL A 474 23.43 6.23 0.09
CA VAL A 474 22.67 7.28 -0.58
C VAL A 474 21.17 7.12 -0.31
N VAL A 475 20.41 8.15 -0.67
CA VAL A 475 18.94 8.15 -0.62
C VAL A 475 18.38 7.83 -2.00
N GLY A 476 17.50 6.85 -2.05
CA GLY A 476 16.66 6.57 -3.22
C GLY A 476 15.24 7.07 -2.99
N LYS A 477 14.71 7.95 -3.84
CA LYS A 477 13.27 8.24 -3.88
C LYS A 477 12.64 7.28 -4.88
N GLY A 478 12.05 6.19 -4.38
CA GLY A 478 11.39 5.18 -5.18
C GLY A 478 9.96 5.56 -5.53
N THR A 479 9.54 5.26 -6.76
CA THR A 479 8.19 5.57 -7.25
C THR A 479 7.67 4.48 -8.19
N THR A 480 6.34 4.47 -8.37
CA THR A 480 5.64 3.53 -9.25
C THR A 480 5.74 3.98 -10.71
N SER A 481 5.52 3.06 -11.65
CA SER A 481 5.54 3.39 -13.09
C SER A 481 4.49 4.44 -13.48
N ARG A 482 3.40 4.54 -12.71
CA ARG A 482 2.31 5.50 -12.96
C ARG A 482 2.78 6.95 -12.74
N LEU A 483 3.48 7.19 -11.64
CA LEU A 483 3.95 8.53 -11.25
C LEU A 483 5.28 8.90 -11.89
N TRP A 484 5.98 7.94 -12.51
CA TRP A 484 7.33 8.14 -13.04
C TRP A 484 7.43 9.26 -14.08
N LYS A 485 6.41 9.48 -14.91
CA LYS A 485 6.40 10.57 -15.90
C LYS A 485 6.53 11.94 -15.25
N GLU A 486 5.95 12.12 -14.06
CA GLU A 486 6.00 13.37 -13.30
C GLU A 486 7.28 13.44 -12.48
N VAL A 487 7.60 12.39 -11.75
CA VAL A 487 8.77 12.33 -10.87
C VAL A 487 10.09 12.41 -11.65
N SER A 488 10.18 11.80 -12.82
CA SER A 488 11.42 11.84 -13.63
C SER A 488 11.79 13.24 -14.13
N GLN A 489 10.83 14.18 -14.22
CA GLN A 489 11.11 15.57 -14.58
C GLN A 489 11.90 16.30 -13.49
N GLU A 490 11.84 15.82 -12.24
CA GLU A 490 12.62 16.34 -11.12
C GLU A 490 14.14 16.27 -11.41
N ALA A 491 14.58 15.25 -12.16
CA ALA A 491 15.98 15.09 -12.56
C ALA A 491 16.51 16.28 -13.39
N GLU A 492 15.67 16.87 -14.25
CA GLU A 492 16.05 18.03 -15.05
C GLU A 492 16.25 19.27 -14.16
N ILE A 493 15.44 19.39 -13.10
CA ILE A 493 15.59 20.47 -12.12
C ILE A 493 16.90 20.33 -11.36
N TYR A 494 17.26 19.12 -10.93
CA TYR A 494 18.57 18.87 -10.31
C TYR A 494 19.73 19.20 -11.25
N HIS A 495 19.59 18.96 -12.55
CA HIS A 495 20.58 19.37 -13.54
C HIS A 495 20.73 20.90 -13.63
N VAL A 496 19.61 21.65 -13.65
CA VAL A 496 19.64 23.12 -13.57
C VAL A 496 20.30 23.61 -12.27
N LEU A 497 20.07 22.89 -11.17
CA LEU A 497 20.60 23.19 -9.85
C LEU A 497 22.02 22.67 -9.58
N GLN A 498 22.74 22.16 -10.60
CA GLN A 498 24.08 21.56 -10.46
C GLN A 498 25.06 22.43 -9.64
N ARG A 499 24.99 23.76 -9.78
CA ARG A 499 25.89 24.71 -9.09
C ARG A 499 25.65 24.86 -7.58
N VAL A 500 24.50 24.41 -7.09
CA VAL A 500 24.11 24.52 -5.67
C VAL A 500 23.89 23.15 -5.02
N GLN A 501 24.29 22.07 -5.71
CA GLN A 501 24.32 20.73 -5.15
C GLN A 501 25.41 20.62 -4.08
N GLY A 502 25.08 20.00 -2.94
CA GLY A 502 25.96 19.98 -1.78
C GLY A 502 26.00 21.30 -1.00
N SER A 503 25.12 22.27 -1.34
CA SER A 503 24.94 23.50 -0.56
C SER A 503 23.47 23.83 -0.31
N ALA A 504 22.67 24.07 -1.34
CA ALA A 504 21.24 24.41 -1.21
C ALA A 504 20.31 23.23 -1.47
N VAL A 505 20.80 22.21 -2.19
CA VAL A 505 20.09 20.96 -2.49
C VAL A 505 21.05 19.78 -2.35
N PRO A 506 20.56 18.55 -2.16
CA PRO A 506 21.41 17.36 -2.15
C PRO A 506 22.16 17.15 -3.47
N VAL A 507 23.24 16.38 -3.41
CA VAL A 507 23.96 15.95 -4.62
C VAL A 507 23.12 14.90 -5.33
N PHE A 508 22.60 15.20 -6.51
CA PHE A 508 21.88 14.24 -7.34
C PHE A 508 22.88 13.34 -8.07
N LEU A 509 22.69 12.02 -7.96
CA LEU A 509 23.50 11.01 -8.65
C LEU A 509 22.87 10.67 -10.00
N GLY A 510 21.54 10.51 -10.04
CA GLY A 510 20.83 10.21 -11.28
C GLY A 510 19.54 9.42 -11.07
N LYS A 511 18.95 9.00 -12.18
CA LYS A 511 17.76 8.15 -12.24
C LYS A 511 18.14 6.70 -12.55
N ILE A 512 17.46 5.76 -11.93
CA ILE A 512 17.60 4.33 -12.21
C ILE A 512 16.22 3.68 -12.37
N ASP A 513 16.17 2.71 -13.26
CA ASP A 513 15.03 1.80 -13.41
C ASP A 513 15.45 0.44 -12.86
N LEU A 514 14.71 -0.12 -11.92
CA LEU A 514 15.03 -1.41 -11.29
C LEU A 514 14.71 -2.56 -12.22
N ALA A 515 15.52 -3.61 -12.34
CA ALA A 515 15.15 -4.76 -13.18
C ALA A 515 13.87 -5.45 -12.67
N GLN A 516 13.76 -5.59 -11.35
CA GLN A 516 12.64 -6.20 -10.63
C GLN A 516 11.75 -5.14 -9.97
N ILE A 517 10.53 -5.50 -9.62
CA ILE A 517 9.62 -4.65 -8.86
C ILE A 517 9.97 -4.76 -7.38
N TYR A 518 10.14 -3.63 -6.70
CA TYR A 518 10.15 -3.61 -5.23
C TYR A 518 8.70 -3.42 -4.75
N PHE A 519 8.10 -4.47 -4.20
CA PHE A 519 6.79 -4.44 -3.57
C PHE A 519 6.93 -3.84 -2.18
N LEU A 520 6.46 -2.60 -2.02
CA LEU A 520 6.49 -1.89 -0.75
C LEU A 520 5.07 -1.73 -0.21
N HIS A 521 4.80 -2.31 0.96
CA HIS A 521 3.52 -2.17 1.65
C HIS A 521 3.16 -0.68 1.84
N GLY A 522 1.91 -0.32 1.54
CA GLY A 522 1.42 1.06 1.63
C GLY A 522 1.98 2.03 0.57
N ALA A 523 2.86 1.57 -0.32
CA ALA A 523 3.37 2.38 -1.43
C ALA A 523 3.09 1.74 -2.81
N GLY A 524 3.05 0.41 -2.90
CA GLY A 524 2.78 -0.32 -4.14
C GLY A 524 4.04 -0.77 -4.87
N GLN A 525 3.96 -0.86 -6.20
CA GLN A 525 4.97 -1.48 -7.06
C GLN A 525 6.04 -0.46 -7.47
N ILE A 526 7.08 -0.32 -6.65
CA ILE A 526 8.21 0.58 -6.91
C ILE A 526 9.08 0.02 -8.03
N ARG A 527 9.27 0.80 -9.09
CA ARG A 527 9.98 0.37 -10.31
C ARG A 527 11.08 1.33 -10.75
N HIS A 528 11.04 2.55 -10.25
CA HIS A 528 11.94 3.64 -10.61
C HIS A 528 12.45 4.34 -9.37
N MET A 529 13.71 4.78 -9.35
CA MET A 529 14.28 5.54 -8.25
C MET A 529 15.08 6.76 -8.72
N LEU A 530 14.99 7.86 -7.98
CA LEU A 530 15.93 8.97 -8.04
C LEU A 530 16.98 8.78 -6.93
N LEU A 531 18.26 8.71 -7.29
CA LEU A 531 19.37 8.57 -6.35
C LEU A 531 20.01 9.92 -6.05
N MET A 532 20.17 10.23 -4.77
CA MET A 532 20.78 11.47 -4.30
C MET A 532 21.50 11.28 -2.96
N GLY A 533 22.43 12.18 -2.65
CA GLY A 533 23.13 12.20 -1.36
C GLY A 533 22.20 12.54 -0.21
N TRP A 534 22.65 12.24 1.02
CA TRP A 534 21.91 12.56 2.23
C TRP A 534 21.70 14.08 2.39
N GLY A 535 20.44 14.48 2.58
CA GLY A 535 20.06 15.89 2.71
C GLY A 535 20.10 16.45 4.12
N GLY A 536 20.10 15.60 5.16
CA GLY A 536 19.96 15.99 6.56
C GLY A 536 18.62 15.60 7.16
N GLU A 537 18.37 16.07 8.38
CA GLU A 537 17.15 15.77 9.15
C GLU A 537 16.05 16.80 8.87
N SER A 538 14.78 16.38 8.91
CA SER A 538 13.65 17.31 8.72
C SER A 538 13.65 18.45 9.74
N VAL A 539 13.41 19.68 9.27
CA VAL A 539 13.33 20.86 10.15
C VAL A 539 12.03 20.92 10.96
N VAL A 540 11.05 20.05 10.71
CA VAL A 540 9.75 20.04 11.40
C VAL A 540 9.91 19.96 12.92
N HIS A 541 10.81 19.10 13.40
CA HIS A 541 11.05 18.89 14.83
C HIS A 541 12.19 19.76 15.40
N THR A 542 12.78 20.63 14.58
CA THR A 542 13.92 21.46 14.98
C THR A 542 13.48 22.85 15.42
N LYS A 543 13.92 23.30 16.60
CA LYS A 543 13.69 24.69 17.06
C LYS A 543 14.35 25.66 16.07
N GLN A 544 13.55 26.40 15.32
CA GLN A 544 14.03 27.31 14.28
C GLN A 544 14.59 28.60 14.88
N ASP A 545 15.87 28.56 15.23
CA ASP A 545 16.62 29.74 15.65
C ASP A 545 16.94 30.67 14.48
N LYS A 546 17.34 31.92 14.79
CA LYS A 546 17.67 32.94 13.77
C LYS A 546 18.71 32.46 12.75
N SER A 547 19.68 31.66 13.19
CA SER A 547 20.72 31.08 12.33
C SER A 547 20.12 30.13 11.28
N ILE A 548 19.27 29.19 11.70
CA ILE A 548 18.61 28.22 10.82
C ILE A 548 17.71 28.95 9.81
N ARG A 549 16.93 29.94 10.26
CA ARG A 549 16.08 30.75 9.36
C ARG A 549 16.90 31.51 8.32
N SER A 550 18.06 32.04 8.71
CA SER A 550 18.99 32.71 7.80
C SER A 550 19.53 31.75 6.75
N ALA A 551 19.95 30.56 7.18
CA ALA A 551 20.42 29.50 6.28
C ALA A 551 19.32 29.05 5.30
N ILE A 552 18.10 28.78 5.78
CA ILE A 552 16.95 28.46 4.93
C ILE A 552 16.73 29.58 3.90
N SER A 553 16.74 30.84 4.33
CA SER A 553 16.55 31.99 3.44
C SER A 553 17.66 32.11 2.39
N GLN A 554 18.89 31.77 2.75
CA GLN A 554 20.00 31.74 1.80
C GLN A 554 19.83 30.60 0.78
N SER A 555 19.40 29.40 1.17
CA SER A 555 19.20 28.28 0.22
C SER A 555 18.06 28.58 -0.76
N LYS A 556 16.95 29.14 -0.25
CA LYS A 556 15.85 29.64 -1.08
C LYS A 556 16.32 30.68 -2.09
N ARG A 557 17.19 31.62 -1.68
CA ARG A 557 17.75 32.64 -2.58
C ARG A 557 18.66 32.04 -3.64
N GLU A 558 19.50 31.08 -3.28
CA GLU A 558 20.41 30.39 -4.21
C GLU A 558 19.63 29.65 -5.30
N ILE A 559 18.62 28.86 -4.93
CA ILE A 559 17.73 28.14 -5.86
C ILE A 559 16.97 29.12 -6.76
N ARG A 560 16.34 30.14 -6.17
CA ARG A 560 15.60 31.17 -6.92
C ARG A 560 16.52 31.96 -7.86
N SER A 561 17.79 32.16 -7.48
CA SER A 561 18.76 32.83 -8.34
C SER A 561 19.04 32.03 -9.60
N LEU A 562 18.87 30.70 -9.60
CA LEU A 562 19.00 29.86 -10.79
C LEU A 562 17.71 29.79 -11.62
N GLY A 563 16.67 30.53 -11.22
CA GLY A 563 15.40 30.60 -11.94
C GLY A 563 14.40 29.51 -11.55
N VAL A 564 14.70 28.68 -10.55
CA VAL A 564 13.80 27.62 -10.09
C VAL A 564 12.86 28.15 -9.00
N LEU A 565 11.56 27.95 -9.18
CA LEU A 565 10.51 28.19 -8.17
C LEU A 565 9.96 26.83 -7.73
N HIS A 566 9.99 26.54 -6.43
CA HIS A 566 9.73 25.20 -5.91
C HIS A 566 8.29 24.69 -6.07
N GLY A 567 7.29 25.58 -6.00
CA GLY A 567 5.87 25.22 -6.11
C GLY A 567 5.25 24.54 -4.88
N ASP A 568 6.03 23.79 -4.08
CA ASP A 568 5.53 23.08 -2.88
C ASP A 568 6.51 23.10 -1.69
N LEU A 569 6.94 24.30 -1.30
CA LEU A 569 7.96 24.45 -0.27
C LEU A 569 7.36 24.44 1.15
N ARG A 570 7.23 23.24 1.71
CA ARG A 570 6.77 22.99 3.08
C ARG A 570 7.93 22.67 4.03
N PRO A 571 7.73 22.75 5.35
CA PRO A 571 8.76 22.34 6.32
C PRO A 571 9.23 20.89 6.13
N GLU A 572 8.38 19.97 5.64
CA GLU A 572 8.78 18.59 5.35
C GLU A 572 9.86 18.50 4.25
N ASN A 573 9.82 19.43 3.29
CA ASN A 573 10.72 19.48 2.13
C ASN A 573 12.02 20.28 2.40
N ILE A 574 12.28 20.62 3.67
CA ILE A 574 13.48 21.34 4.10
C ILE A 574 14.24 20.48 5.12
N LEU A 575 15.45 20.10 4.75
CA LEU A 575 16.34 19.27 5.55
C LEU A 575 17.48 20.10 6.13
N TRP A 576 17.78 19.92 7.42
CA TRP A 576 18.93 20.53 8.07
C TRP A 576 20.12 19.58 8.03
N ASN A 577 21.16 19.98 7.30
CA ASN A 577 22.43 19.28 7.30
C ASN A 577 23.36 19.95 8.33
N THR A 578 23.62 19.23 9.43
CA THR A 578 24.46 19.70 10.53
C THR A 578 25.92 19.91 10.12
N GLU A 579 26.44 19.10 9.20
CA GLU A 579 27.84 19.16 8.75
C GLU A 579 28.09 20.39 7.88
N LEU A 580 27.19 20.62 6.93
CA LEU A 580 27.23 21.79 6.06
C LEU A 580 26.77 23.06 6.79
N LYS A 581 26.17 22.92 7.97
CA LYS A 581 25.45 23.99 8.71
C LYS A 581 24.49 24.74 7.78
N ARG A 582 23.76 23.97 6.97
CA ARG A 582 23.02 24.46 5.81
C ARG A 582 21.67 23.76 5.71
N ALA A 583 20.69 24.47 5.18
CA ALA A 583 19.39 23.89 4.87
C ALA A 583 19.38 23.43 3.41
N LEU A 584 19.13 22.15 3.19
CA LEU A 584 19.00 21.55 1.87
C LEU A 584 17.51 21.39 1.57
N ILE A 585 17.11 21.80 0.37
CA ILE A 585 15.72 21.72 -0.09
C ILE A 585 15.62 20.51 -1.03
N ILE A 586 14.52 19.76 -0.90
CA ILE A 586 14.24 18.53 -1.65
C ILE A 586 12.84 18.59 -2.26
N ASP A 587 12.54 17.62 -3.12
CA ASP A 587 11.20 17.37 -3.66
C ASP A 587 10.73 18.41 -4.68
N PHE A 588 11.41 18.44 -5.82
CA PHE A 588 11.22 19.44 -6.88
C PHE A 588 10.15 19.04 -7.92
N HIS A 589 9.28 18.07 -7.65
CA HIS A 589 8.31 17.56 -8.63
C HIS A 589 7.25 18.62 -9.06
N ARG A 590 6.95 19.62 -8.23
CA ARG A 590 6.02 20.74 -8.52
C ARG A 590 6.72 22.03 -8.99
N CYS A 591 7.98 21.94 -9.43
CA CYS A 591 8.77 23.12 -9.75
C CYS A 591 8.46 23.75 -11.09
N THR A 592 8.66 25.06 -11.16
CA THR A 592 8.58 25.83 -12.42
C THR A 592 9.86 26.61 -12.67
N LEU A 593 10.25 26.70 -13.94
CA LEU A 593 11.37 27.52 -14.39
C LEU A 593 10.87 28.92 -14.74
N SER A 594 11.49 29.94 -14.15
CA SER A 594 11.17 31.33 -14.40
C SER A 594 11.77 31.78 -15.74
N ASN A 595 10.92 32.14 -16.68
CA ASN A 595 11.29 32.61 -18.03
C ASN A 595 11.88 34.03 -18.07
N GLN A 596 12.36 34.61 -16.96
CA GLN A 596 12.93 35.96 -17.01
C GLN A 596 14.38 35.92 -17.53
N PRO A 597 14.68 36.50 -18.71
CA PRO A 597 16.05 36.65 -19.17
C PRO A 597 16.78 37.56 -18.20
N LYS A 598 17.86 37.08 -17.58
CA LYS A 598 18.71 37.93 -16.75
C LYS A 598 19.44 38.93 -17.64
N HIS A 599 18.81 40.08 -17.90
CA HIS A 599 19.54 41.26 -18.36
C HIS A 599 20.59 41.57 -17.29
N ARG A 600 21.86 41.24 -17.58
CA ARG A 600 23.01 41.86 -16.93
C ARG A 600 22.84 43.37 -17.12
N ARG A 601 22.38 44.07 -16.08
CA ARG A 601 22.53 45.53 -16.01
C ARG A 601 24.03 45.81 -15.92
N SER A 602 24.67 46.02 -17.07
CA SER A 602 25.98 46.64 -17.15
C SER A 602 25.90 47.99 -16.47
N ARG A 603 26.62 48.15 -15.36
CA ARG A 603 26.84 49.47 -14.74
C ARG A 603 27.49 50.37 -15.80
N PRO A 604 27.00 51.61 -16.03
CA PRO A 604 27.70 52.52 -16.91
C PRO A 604 29.02 52.91 -16.25
N LEU A 605 30.14 52.75 -16.97
CA LEU A 605 31.43 53.25 -16.55
C LEU A 605 31.34 54.77 -16.32
N LYS A 606 31.79 55.22 -15.14
CA LYS A 606 32.12 56.62 -14.87
C LYS A 606 33.12 57.10 -15.91
N ARG A 607 32.77 58.13 -16.69
CA ARG A 607 33.75 59.03 -17.33
C ARG A 607 33.83 60.30 -16.49
N GLN A 608 34.96 60.46 -15.80
CA GLN A 608 35.46 61.74 -15.34
C GLN A 608 35.72 62.63 -16.55
N LEU A 609 35.20 63.86 -16.54
CA LEU A 609 35.78 65.00 -17.25
C LEU A 609 35.62 66.23 -16.35
N CYS A 610 36.73 66.90 -16.14
CA CYS A 610 36.94 68.04 -15.26
C CYS A 610 36.64 69.36 -16.01
N GLY A 611 35.93 70.28 -15.33
CA GLY A 611 36.19 71.72 -15.35
C GLY A 611 35.67 72.57 -16.53
N ARG A 612 34.67 73.43 -16.26
CA ARG A 612 34.82 74.90 -16.12
C ARG A 612 33.45 75.56 -15.89
N GLU A 613 33.42 76.48 -14.93
CA GLU A 613 32.34 77.45 -14.69
C GLU A 613 32.33 78.52 -15.78
N GLU A 614 31.14 79.02 -16.15
CA GLU A 614 30.90 80.46 -16.39
C GLU A 614 29.40 80.76 -16.65
N GLN A 615 28.83 81.54 -15.72
CA GLN A 615 27.92 82.69 -15.87
C GLN A 615 26.70 82.72 -16.85
N GLU A 616 25.55 82.96 -16.20
CA GLU A 616 24.59 84.06 -16.43
C GLU A 616 23.60 84.11 -17.63
N SER A 617 22.34 84.36 -17.20
CA SER A 617 21.36 85.33 -17.75
C SER A 617 20.38 84.94 -18.87
N LYS A 618 19.11 84.83 -18.43
CA LYS A 618 17.90 85.55 -18.90
C LYS A 618 17.79 85.89 -20.40
N HIS A 619 16.78 85.34 -21.08
CA HIS A 619 15.48 86.00 -21.43
C HIS A 619 14.80 85.38 -22.67
N ILE A 620 13.48 85.11 -22.51
CA ILE A 620 12.34 85.50 -23.37
C ILE A 620 12.22 84.89 -24.80
N ARG A 621 11.24 83.96 -24.90
CA ARG A 621 9.91 84.06 -25.59
C ARG A 621 9.84 84.39 -27.08
N PHE A 622 9.13 83.54 -27.83
CA PHE A 622 8.25 83.77 -29.00
C PHE A 622 7.52 82.42 -29.22
N VAL A 623 6.21 82.25 -29.41
CA VAL A 623 4.98 83.05 -29.59
C VAL A 623 3.87 82.35 -28.82
#